data_AF-A0A937SMD8-F1
#
_entry.id   AF-A0A937SMD8-F1
#
_cell.length_a   1.000
_cell.length_b   1.000
_cell.length_c   1.000
_cell.angle_alpha   90.00
_cell.angle_beta   90.00
_cell.angle_gamma   90.00
#
_symmetry.space_group_name_H-M   'P 1'
#
loop_
_entity.id
_entity.type
_entity.pdbx_description
1 polymer ?
#
loop_
_entity_poly.entity_id
_entity_poly.type
_entity_poly.pdbx_seq_one_letter_code
_entity_poly.pdbx_strand_id
1 'polypeptide(L)' 'MEFDYLIAPNPDDPRLTRRVEGIDHAGKEIVTSVTVERPLTLFLNGQEIVTMMTI' A
#
# COMPACT_ATOMS: atom_id res chain seq x y z
N MET A 1 -6.90 0.53 24.67
CA MET A 1 -7.38 -0.81 24.27
C MET A 1 -6.32 -1.37 23.39
N GLU A 2 -5.52 -2.29 23.92
CA GLU A 2 -4.46 -2.96 23.16
C GLU A 2 -5.08 -4.24 22.60
N PHE A 3 -5.28 -4.26 21.29
CA PHE A 3 -5.72 -5.46 20.58
C PHE A 3 -4.46 -6.19 20.15
N ASP A 4 -4.30 -7.42 20.63
CA ASP A 4 -3.17 -8.28 20.24
C ASP A 4 -3.46 -8.89 18.86
N TYR A 5 -3.17 -8.10 17.82
CA TYR A 5 -3.37 -8.51 16.44
C TYR A 5 -2.20 -9.39 15.98
N LEU A 6 -2.50 -10.63 15.56
CA LEU A 6 -1.52 -11.49 14.90
C LEU A 6 -0.99 -10.86 13.59
N ILE A 7 -1.81 -10.04 12.93
CA ILE A 7 -1.47 -9.27 11.74
C ILE A 7 -2.06 -7.87 11.90
N ALA A 8 -1.20 -6.85 11.86
CA ALA A 8 -1.59 -5.45 11.98
C ALA A 8 -0.92 -4.59 10.88
N PRO A 9 -1.53 -3.45 10.51
CA PRO A 9 -0.87 -2.48 9.63
C PRO A 9 0.36 -1.88 10.32
N ASN A 10 1.42 -1.64 9.55
CA ASN A 10 2.58 -0.87 9.99
C ASN A 10 2.60 0.49 9.27
N PRO A 11 2.05 1.56 9.87
CA PRO A 11 1.96 2.88 9.23
C PRO A 11 3.34 3.54 9.01
N ASP A 12 4.37 3.07 9.71
CA ASP A 12 5.74 3.58 9.58
C ASP A 12 6.56 2.80 8.54
N ASP A 13 5.96 1.85 7.81
CA ASP A 13 6.67 1.10 6.77
C ASP A 13 7.08 2.05 5.63
N PRO A 14 8.40 2.25 5.37
CA PRO A 14 8.86 3.18 4.35
C PRO A 14 8.46 2.77 2.93
N ARG A 15 7.98 1.54 2.74
CA ARG A 15 7.54 1.00 1.45
C ARG A 15 6.11 1.38 1.09
N LEU A 16 5.36 2.01 2.01
CA LEU A 16 4.00 2.51 1.78
C LEU A 16 3.96 3.65 0.77
N THR A 17 5.08 4.34 0.55
CA THR A 17 5.16 5.44 -0.41
C THR A 17 6.38 5.32 -1.31
N ARG A 18 6.29 5.92 -2.49
CA ARG A 18 7.39 6.01 -3.46
C ARG A 18 7.48 7.42 -4.02
N ARG A 19 8.71 7.92 -4.17
CA ARG A 19 8.94 9.16 -4.93
C ARG A 19 8.78 8.89 -6.42
N VAL A 20 7.94 9.69 -7.06
CA VAL A 20 7.63 9.61 -8.49
C VAL A 20 7.79 10.99 -9.10
N GLU A 21 8.44 11.02 -10.26
CA GLU A 21 8.54 12.18 -11.13
C GLU A 21 7.28 12.29 -11.98
N GLY A 22 6.76 13.49 -12.16
CA GLY A 22 5.56 13.74 -12.94
C GLY A 22 5.45 15.18 -13.40
N ILE A 23 4.37 15.46 -14.13
CA ILE A 23 4.03 16.79 -14.61
C ILE A 23 2.76 17.23 -13.89
N ASP A 24 2.77 18.44 -13.34
CA ASP A 24 1.59 19.02 -12.69
C ASP A 24 0.59 19.60 -13.70
N HIS A 25 -0.53 20.13 -13.21
CA HIS A 25 -1.59 20.72 -14.03
C HIS A 25 -1.15 21.96 -14.82
N ALA A 26 -0.03 22.59 -14.46
CA ALA A 26 0.52 23.75 -15.15
C ALA A 26 1.62 23.36 -16.16
N GLY A 27 1.88 22.06 -16.34
CA GLY A 27 2.92 21.56 -17.24
C GLY A 27 4.32 21.57 -16.65
N LYS A 28 4.47 21.76 -15.34
CA LYS A 28 5.78 21.81 -14.68
C LYS A 28 6.17 20.43 -14.12
N GLU A 29 7.45 20.10 -14.25
CA GLU A 29 8.04 18.92 -13.60
C GLU A 29 7.99 19.02 -12.07
N ILE A 30 7.56 17.93 -11.43
CA ILE A 30 7.48 17.78 -9.98
C ILE A 30 7.97 16.40 -9.54
N VAL A 31 8.45 16.32 -8.31
CA VAL A 31 8.73 15.05 -7.63
C VAL A 31 7.82 14.97 -6.41
N THR A 32 6.94 13.97 -6.36
CA THR A 32 5.99 13.80 -5.26
C THR A 32 6.07 12.40 -4.66
N SER A 33 5.70 12.27 -3.38
CA SER A 33 5.56 10.97 -2.71
C SER A 33 4.15 10.46 -2.92
N VAL A 34 4.01 9.30 -3.58
CA VAL A 34 2.71 8.67 -3.83
C VAL A 34 2.58 7.39 -3.02
N THR A 35 1.37 7.12 -2.55
CA THR A 35 1.03 5.86 -1.89
C THR A 35 1.16 4.70 -2.87
N VAL A 36 1.69 3.57 -2.39
CA VAL A 36 1.82 2.35 -3.17
C VAL A 36 0.75 1.36 -2.75
N GLU A 37 -0.14 0.99 -3.68
CA GLU A 37 -1.08 -0.11 -3.47
C GLU A 37 -0.46 -1.45 -3.88
N ARG A 38 -0.73 -2.51 -3.10
CA ARG A 38 -0.24 -3.87 -3.35
C ARG A 38 -1.34 -4.91 -3.20
N PRO A 39 -1.38 -5.93 -4.05
CA PRO A 39 -2.32 -7.03 -3.88
C PRO A 39 -1.93 -7.90 -2.67
N LEU A 40 -2.94 -8.27 -1.89
CA LEU A 40 -2.86 -9.27 -0.82
C LEU A 40 -3.86 -10.38 -1.13
N THR A 41 -3.36 -11.58 -1.39
CA THR A 41 -4.18 -12.76 -1.64
C THR A 41 -4.37 -13.56 -0.35
N LEU A 42 -5.63 -13.81 0.03
CA LEU A 42 -5.98 -14.63 1.18
C LEU A 42 -6.30 -16.06 0.74
N PHE A 43 -5.69 -17.01 1.44
CA PHE A 43 -5.94 -18.43 1.28
C PHE A 43 -6.62 -19.00 2.54
N LEU A 44 -7.57 -19.92 2.35
CA LEU A 44 -8.14 -20.73 3.43
C LEU A 44 -8.15 -22.18 2.98
N ASN A 45 -7.62 -23.09 3.80
CA ASN A 45 -7.50 -24.52 3.50
C ASN A 45 -6.83 -24.80 2.13
N GLY A 46 -5.83 -23.99 1.76
CA GLY A 46 -5.07 -24.14 0.52
C GLY A 46 -5.77 -23.60 -0.74
N GLN A 47 -6.92 -22.95 -0.62
CA GLN A 47 -7.65 -22.35 -1.75
C GLN A 47 -7.61 -20.82 -1.67
N GLU A 48 -7.38 -20.16 -2.80
CA GLU A 48 -7.52 -18.70 -2.90
C GLU A 48 -8.99 -18.32 -2.71
N ILE A 49 -9.24 -17.45 -1.72
CA ILE A 49 -10.60 -16.99 -1.38
C ILE A 49 -10.85 -15.60 -1.94
N VAL A 50 -9.88 -14.69 -1.81
CA VAL A 50 -9.98 -13.31 -2.26
C VAL A 50 -8.60 -12.68 -2.43
N THR A 51 -8.48 -11.78 -3.40
CA THR A 51 -7.34 -10.86 -3.52
C THR A 51 -7.83 -9.42 -3.29
N MET A 52 -7.19 -8.71 -2.36
CA MET A 52 -7.51 -7.33 -1.99
C MET A 52 -6.39 -6.38 -2.43
N MET A 53 -6.72 -5.14 -2.78
CA MET A 53 -5.71 -4.08 -2.88
C MET A 53 -5.51 -3.48 -1.49
N THR A 54 -4.26 -3.42 -1.06
CA THR A 54 -3.86 -2.96 0.28
C THR A 54 -2.93 -1.77 0.17
N ILE A 55 -3.06 -0.86 1.13
CA ILE A 55 -2.14 0.25 1.40
C ILE A 55 -1.44 -0.10 2.70
#